data_AF-A0A1F9TXU7-F1
#
_entry.id   AF-A0A1F9TXU7-F1
#
_cell.length_a   1.000
_cell.length_b   1.000
_cell.length_c   1.000
_cell.angle_alpha   90.00
_cell.angle_beta   90.00
_cell.angle_gamma   90.00
#
_symmetry.space_group_name_H-M   'P 1'
#
loop_
_entity.id
_entity.type
_entity.pdbx_description
1 polymer ?
#
loop_
_entity_poly.entity_id
_entity_poly.type
_entity_poly.pdbx_seq_one_letter_code
_entity_poly.pdbx_strand_id
1 'polypeptide(L)'
;MPRRRRDPLKATSYGTGQLIDAALKARAKVIIIGLGGSATNDGGAGMAQALGCRLLDASGRPIGLGAAQLLKLKRIEPGALKSRLSGVRVIGVCDVSNPLIGPRGSARVYGPQKGATPKMVAILEKALRRYAQVLKRDCRADVARKPGSGAAGGLGAGLLAFLNAELVAGANYVLKEIGIALSLSRAGAVFTGEGRLDSTSFYGKAPVELARLARLMGVPAACVCGEIDPGVRSRLAGAGIGAAVALAEVGAKPSDSIAKARLWVEKAGALAVRRLLLAGAILGFFGSSVRAADFAEIDRLYFHRHDTGNLERCLSKIEAALAQNPNDAELLWRQGRGLVRLGERQNKKEKIAAFKRAETLLRRAVELNPQNAEAHFFLGIAMGRRGQARGVLKSLFLVGPLRREMETVLKLDPHHGGAHRVLGEMYMQLPGLAGGSKTKAVGELEQAVKLEPNGMAHYAPLAEAYLAVGNKDKAIAVLNRGLTIKEPADPSEYAGNRKKIGEMLKDLGPQ
;
A
#
# COMPACT_ATOMS: atom_id res chain seq x y z
N MET A 1 -10.12 7.98 -30.51
CA MET A 1 -10.37 7.26 -31.79
C MET A 1 -11.85 6.95 -31.99
N PRO A 2 -12.45 7.28 -33.15
CA PRO A 2 -13.82 6.88 -33.51
C PRO A 2 -14.00 5.37 -33.41
N ARG A 3 -15.15 4.89 -32.89
CA ARG A 3 -15.40 3.46 -32.64
C ARG A 3 -15.13 2.57 -33.86
N ARG A 4 -15.54 3.03 -35.05
CA ARG A 4 -15.37 2.33 -36.34
C ARG A 4 -13.91 2.10 -36.79
N ARG A 5 -12.93 2.79 -36.19
CA ARG A 5 -11.50 2.65 -36.52
C ARG A 5 -10.70 1.91 -35.43
N ARG A 6 -11.37 1.39 -34.39
CA ARG A 6 -10.70 0.68 -33.30
C ARG A 6 -10.45 -0.77 -33.69
N ASP A 7 -9.18 -1.08 -33.96
CA ASP A 7 -8.74 -2.45 -34.21
C ASP A 7 -7.50 -2.75 -33.35
N PRO A 8 -7.66 -3.40 -32.18
CA PRO A 8 -6.55 -3.67 -31.27
C PRO A 8 -5.57 -4.73 -31.80
N LEU A 9 -5.91 -5.45 -32.87
CA LEU A 9 -4.97 -6.35 -33.55
C LEU A 9 -3.93 -5.58 -34.37
N LYS A 10 -4.30 -4.40 -34.88
CA LYS A 10 -3.46 -3.55 -35.74
C LYS A 10 -2.86 -2.34 -35.00
N ALA A 11 -3.54 -1.85 -33.97
CA ALA A 11 -3.08 -0.70 -33.20
C ALA A 11 -1.68 -0.95 -32.59
N THR A 12 -0.81 0.05 -32.67
CA THR A 12 0.60 -0.06 -32.29
C THR A 12 1.04 1.02 -31.30
N SER A 13 1.94 0.63 -30.40
CA SER A 13 2.62 1.53 -29.45
C SER A 13 3.85 2.24 -30.03
N TYR A 14 4.09 2.14 -31.35
CA TYR A 14 5.27 2.70 -32.01
C TYR A 14 5.50 4.20 -31.71
N GLY A 15 4.43 5.01 -31.76
CA GLY A 15 4.51 6.44 -31.43
C GLY A 15 4.97 6.71 -29.99
N THR A 16 4.63 5.83 -29.04
CA THR A 16 5.15 5.93 -27.66
C THR A 16 6.67 5.73 -27.63
N GLY A 17 7.20 4.78 -28.41
CA GLY A 17 8.64 4.58 -28.54
C GLY A 17 9.34 5.79 -29.18
N GLN A 18 8.71 6.48 -30.14
CA GLN A 18 9.26 7.72 -30.72
C GLN A 18 9.35 8.85 -29.67
N LEU A 19 8.36 8.99 -28.80
CA LEU A 19 8.41 9.98 -27.71
C LEU A 19 9.51 9.66 -26.69
N ILE A 20 9.70 8.37 -26.37
CA ILE A 20 10.81 7.93 -25.51
C ILE A 20 12.15 8.21 -26.19
N ASP A 21 12.28 7.92 -27.48
CA ASP A 21 13.48 8.20 -28.27
C ASP A 21 13.84 9.70 -28.24
N ALA A 22 12.84 10.57 -28.39
CA ALA A 22 13.01 12.02 -28.28
C ALA A 22 13.46 12.44 -26.88
N ALA A 23 12.88 11.88 -25.81
CA ALA A 23 13.30 12.15 -24.43
C ALA A 23 14.75 11.71 -24.16
N LEU A 24 15.16 10.55 -24.69
CA LEU A 24 16.54 10.06 -24.61
C LEU A 24 17.51 10.98 -25.35
N LYS A 25 17.14 11.45 -26.55
CA LYS A 25 17.93 12.45 -27.31
C LYS A 25 18.07 13.77 -26.56
N ALA A 26 17.04 14.18 -25.82
CA ALA A 26 17.07 15.32 -24.91
C ALA A 26 17.87 15.07 -23.62
N ARG A 27 18.54 13.91 -23.47
CA ARG A 27 19.35 13.51 -22.31
C ARG A 27 18.57 13.47 -20.99
N ALA A 28 17.27 13.17 -21.05
CA ALA A 28 16.44 13.00 -19.85
C ALA A 28 17.04 11.94 -18.92
N LYS A 29 17.17 12.28 -17.63
CA LYS A 29 17.61 11.34 -16.58
C LYS A 29 16.48 10.50 -16.01
N VAL A 30 15.25 11.02 -16.08
CA VAL A 30 14.03 10.35 -15.64
C VAL A 30 12.98 10.47 -16.73
N ILE A 31 12.37 9.36 -17.11
CA ILE A 31 11.26 9.31 -18.08
C ILE A 31 10.05 8.70 -17.37
N ILE A 32 8.98 9.48 -17.24
CA ILE A 32 7.73 9.07 -16.59
C ILE A 32 6.69 8.80 -17.69
N ILE A 33 6.07 7.63 -17.66
CA ILE A 33 5.16 7.15 -18.69
C ILE A 33 3.83 6.78 -18.05
N GLY A 34 2.77 7.52 -18.37
CA GLY A 34 1.41 7.19 -17.93
C GLY A 34 0.83 6.01 -18.70
N LEU A 35 0.37 4.96 -17.99
CA LEU A 35 -0.24 3.76 -18.59
C LEU A 35 -1.77 3.81 -18.51
N GLY A 36 -2.37 4.80 -19.18
CA GLY A 36 -3.82 5.00 -19.23
C GLY A 36 -4.34 5.18 -20.66
N GLY A 37 -5.64 4.94 -20.88
CA GLY A 37 -6.33 5.37 -22.12
C GLY A 37 -5.84 4.77 -23.44
N SER A 38 -5.11 3.65 -23.42
CA SER A 38 -4.49 3.06 -24.63
C SER A 38 -5.52 2.52 -25.65
N ALA A 39 -5.21 2.66 -26.94
CA ALA A 39 -5.92 1.96 -28.03
C ALA A 39 -5.27 0.62 -28.43
N THR A 40 -4.06 0.34 -27.94
CA THR A 40 -3.18 -0.75 -28.38
C THR A 40 -3.34 -2.01 -27.54
N ASN A 41 -2.92 -3.15 -28.07
CA ASN A 41 -2.78 -4.40 -27.29
C ASN A 41 -1.56 -5.23 -27.75
N ASP A 42 -0.52 -4.54 -28.20
CA ASP A 42 0.68 -5.09 -28.83
C ASP A 42 1.81 -5.41 -27.85
N GLY A 43 1.57 -5.38 -26.53
CA GLY A 43 2.58 -5.75 -25.54
C GLY A 43 3.76 -4.78 -25.44
N GLY A 44 3.65 -3.57 -26.00
CA GLY A 44 4.79 -2.66 -26.12
C GLY A 44 5.80 -3.05 -27.22
N ALA A 45 5.43 -3.97 -28.11
CA ALA A 45 6.28 -4.39 -29.22
C ALA A 45 6.58 -3.23 -30.19
N GLY A 46 5.55 -2.45 -30.55
CA GLY A 46 5.74 -1.26 -31.39
C GLY A 46 6.71 -0.26 -30.77
N MET A 47 6.55 0.02 -29.47
CA MET A 47 7.47 0.87 -28.71
C MET A 47 8.92 0.36 -28.81
N ALA A 48 9.13 -0.95 -28.62
CA ALA A 48 10.47 -1.54 -28.71
C ALA A 48 11.05 -1.44 -30.13
N GLN A 49 10.24 -1.68 -31.16
CA GLN A 49 10.65 -1.53 -32.56
C GLN A 49 11.08 -0.09 -32.88
N ALA A 50 10.34 0.92 -32.41
CA ALA A 50 10.70 2.33 -32.57
C ALA A 50 12.02 2.70 -31.86
N LEU A 51 12.36 1.99 -30.79
CA LEU A 51 13.60 2.17 -30.04
C LEU A 51 14.79 1.36 -30.58
N GLY A 52 14.59 0.66 -31.71
CA GLY A 52 15.63 -0.07 -32.43
C GLY A 52 15.73 -1.56 -32.10
N CYS A 53 14.80 -2.13 -31.33
CA CYS A 53 14.75 -3.58 -31.15
C CYS A 53 14.22 -4.27 -32.41
N ARG A 54 14.87 -5.36 -32.83
CA ARG A 54 14.41 -6.17 -33.96
C ARG A 54 13.57 -7.33 -33.45
N LEU A 55 12.30 -7.36 -33.83
CA LEU A 55 11.37 -8.45 -33.56
C LEU A 55 11.24 -9.27 -34.85
N LEU A 56 11.74 -10.51 -34.85
CA LEU A 56 11.96 -11.30 -36.05
C LEU A 56 11.04 -12.52 -36.11
N ASP A 57 10.61 -12.90 -37.31
CA ASP A 57 9.90 -14.16 -37.58
C ASP A 57 10.84 -15.36 -37.73
N ALA A 58 10.30 -16.53 -38.07
CA ALA A 58 11.08 -17.76 -38.24
C ALA A 58 12.07 -17.71 -39.42
N SER A 59 11.86 -16.82 -40.40
CA SER A 59 12.76 -16.59 -41.52
C SER A 59 13.82 -15.51 -41.22
N GLY A 60 13.87 -14.99 -40.00
CA GLY A 60 14.80 -13.91 -39.62
C GLY A 60 14.39 -12.52 -40.13
N ARG A 61 13.18 -12.36 -40.67
CA ARG A 61 12.68 -11.07 -41.17
C ARG A 61 11.93 -10.31 -40.08
N PRO A 62 12.01 -8.96 -40.04
CA PRO A 62 11.23 -8.16 -39.08
C PRO A 62 9.73 -8.38 -39.22
N ILE A 63 9.03 -8.58 -38.10
CA ILE A 63 7.57 -8.61 -38.08
C ILE A 63 7.00 -7.19 -38.23
N GLY A 64 5.78 -7.08 -38.77
CA GLY A 64 5.09 -5.79 -38.84
C GLY A 64 4.62 -5.26 -37.48
N LEU A 65 3.88 -4.15 -37.50
CA LEU A 65 3.31 -3.53 -36.30
C LEU A 65 1.98 -4.18 -35.90
N GLY A 66 1.63 -4.05 -34.61
CA GLY A 66 0.36 -4.48 -34.05
C GLY A 66 0.40 -5.90 -33.46
N ALA A 67 -0.55 -6.17 -32.56
CA ALA A 67 -0.58 -7.39 -31.77
C ALA A 67 -0.69 -8.68 -32.61
N ALA A 68 -1.38 -8.64 -33.76
CA ALA A 68 -1.51 -9.82 -34.62
C ALA A 68 -0.15 -10.32 -35.16
N GLN A 69 0.82 -9.42 -35.35
CA GLN A 69 2.14 -9.79 -35.88
C GLN A 69 2.96 -10.58 -34.85
N LEU A 70 2.64 -10.47 -33.55
CA LEU A 70 3.29 -11.26 -32.50
C LEU A 70 3.04 -12.77 -32.63
N LEU A 71 2.02 -13.19 -33.39
CA LEU A 71 1.84 -14.61 -33.72
C LEU A 71 3.00 -15.18 -34.55
N LYS A 72 3.66 -14.33 -35.35
CA LYS A 72 4.81 -14.71 -36.19
C LYS A 72 6.15 -14.61 -35.44
N LEU A 73 6.19 -13.88 -34.33
CA LEU A 73 7.41 -13.58 -33.58
C LEU A 73 8.14 -14.86 -33.19
N LYS A 74 9.39 -15.02 -33.60
CA LYS A 74 10.24 -16.15 -33.24
C LYS A 74 11.41 -15.71 -32.36
N ARG A 75 11.98 -14.53 -32.59
CA ARG A 75 13.20 -14.04 -31.92
C ARG A 75 13.12 -12.54 -31.68
N ILE A 76 13.71 -12.08 -30.58
CA ILE A 76 13.92 -10.66 -30.26
C ILE A 76 15.41 -10.38 -30.17
N GLU A 77 15.85 -9.30 -30.82
CA GLU A 77 17.20 -8.76 -30.69
C GLU A 77 17.07 -7.34 -30.13
N PRO A 78 17.41 -7.13 -28.83
CA PRO A 78 17.25 -5.81 -28.18
C PRO A 78 18.12 -4.70 -28.78
N GLY A 79 19.17 -5.06 -29.54
CA GLY A 79 20.10 -4.11 -30.15
C GLY A 79 20.85 -3.27 -29.10
N ALA A 80 21.18 -2.02 -29.47
CA ALA A 80 21.86 -1.06 -28.61
C ALA A 80 20.94 -0.37 -27.58
N LEU A 81 19.68 -0.78 -27.44
CA LEU A 81 18.73 -0.11 -26.54
C LEU A 81 19.24 -0.08 -25.09
N LYS A 82 19.89 -1.16 -24.64
CA LYS A 82 20.42 -1.25 -23.27
C LYS A 82 21.49 -0.19 -22.98
N SER A 83 22.38 0.11 -23.93
CA SER A 83 23.41 1.13 -23.73
C SER A 83 22.82 2.54 -23.74
N ARG A 84 21.80 2.79 -24.57
CA ARG A 84 21.08 4.08 -24.64
C ARG A 84 20.33 4.43 -23.36
N LEU A 85 19.98 3.44 -22.54
CA LEU A 85 19.28 3.61 -21.27
C LEU A 85 20.22 3.72 -20.06
N SER A 86 21.54 3.64 -20.26
CA SER A 86 22.50 3.72 -19.16
C SER A 86 22.35 5.02 -18.39
N GLY A 87 22.08 4.92 -17.08
CA GLY A 87 21.86 6.08 -16.21
C GLY A 87 20.52 6.79 -16.39
N VAL A 88 19.56 6.22 -17.13
CA VAL A 88 18.20 6.75 -17.29
C VAL A 88 17.24 5.90 -16.46
N ARG A 89 16.50 6.55 -15.55
CA ARG A 89 15.44 5.92 -14.77
C ARG A 89 14.12 6.00 -15.54
N VAL A 90 13.49 4.86 -15.83
CA VAL A 90 12.19 4.82 -16.50
C VAL A 90 11.11 4.38 -15.53
N ILE A 91 10.01 5.12 -15.45
CA ILE A 91 8.91 4.90 -14.51
C ILE A 91 7.61 4.78 -15.29
N GLY A 92 6.93 3.65 -15.17
CA GLY A 92 5.58 3.44 -15.66
C GLY A 92 4.56 3.68 -14.55
N VAL A 93 3.76 4.74 -14.68
CA VAL A 93 2.65 5.04 -13.78
C VAL A 93 1.47 4.13 -14.11
N CYS A 94 1.11 3.23 -13.18
CA CYS A 94 0.20 2.11 -13.38
C CYS A 94 -0.75 1.92 -12.19
N ASP A 95 -2.05 2.17 -12.40
CA ASP A 95 -3.06 2.06 -11.33
C ASP A 95 -3.78 0.69 -11.32
N VAL A 96 -3.31 -0.28 -12.11
CA VAL A 96 -3.91 -1.62 -12.23
C VAL A 96 -2.88 -2.71 -12.01
N SER A 97 -3.31 -3.85 -11.43
CA SER A 97 -2.42 -4.98 -11.16
C SER A 97 -2.52 -6.11 -12.18
N ASN A 98 -3.36 -5.96 -13.21
CA ASN A 98 -3.63 -6.98 -14.21
C ASN A 98 -2.33 -7.47 -14.91
N PRO A 99 -2.10 -8.80 -14.98
CA PRO A 99 -0.94 -9.36 -15.68
C PRO A 99 -1.09 -9.23 -17.20
N LEU A 100 0.00 -9.51 -17.92
CA LEU A 100 -0.01 -9.51 -19.40
C LEU A 100 -1.01 -10.53 -19.96
N ILE A 101 -0.99 -11.76 -19.45
CA ILE A 101 -1.78 -12.90 -19.94
C ILE A 101 -2.61 -13.57 -18.83
N GLY A 102 -3.56 -14.41 -19.22
CA GLY A 102 -4.38 -15.22 -18.29
C GLY A 102 -5.80 -14.68 -18.11
N PRO A 103 -6.57 -15.23 -17.16
CA PRO A 103 -7.98 -14.88 -16.96
C PRO A 103 -8.21 -13.38 -16.69
N ARG A 104 -7.26 -12.75 -15.98
CA ARG A 104 -7.24 -11.30 -15.71
C ARG A 104 -6.27 -10.53 -16.61
N GLY A 105 -5.84 -11.13 -17.72
CA GLY A 105 -4.84 -10.60 -18.64
C GLY A 105 -5.32 -9.41 -19.48
N SER A 106 -4.37 -8.69 -20.08
CA SER A 106 -4.65 -7.48 -20.88
C SER A 106 -5.70 -7.69 -21.96
N ALA A 107 -5.58 -8.77 -22.74
CA ALA A 107 -6.48 -9.06 -23.85
C ALA A 107 -7.94 -9.24 -23.39
N ARG A 108 -8.15 -9.96 -22.27
CA ARG A 108 -9.49 -10.29 -21.77
C ARG A 108 -10.14 -9.12 -21.05
N VAL A 109 -9.38 -8.38 -20.25
CA VAL A 109 -9.92 -7.30 -19.41
C VAL A 109 -10.06 -6.00 -20.20
N TYR A 110 -9.05 -5.63 -20.99
CA TYR A 110 -9.00 -4.33 -21.67
C TYR A 110 -9.21 -4.39 -23.18
N GLY A 111 -9.15 -5.57 -23.79
CA GLY A 111 -9.43 -5.75 -25.23
C GLY A 111 -10.84 -5.26 -25.64
N PRO A 112 -11.92 -5.66 -24.94
CA PRO A 112 -13.29 -5.31 -25.34
C PRO A 112 -13.54 -3.80 -25.45
N GLN A 113 -13.10 -3.00 -24.48
CA GLN A 113 -13.24 -1.53 -24.52
C GLN A 113 -12.43 -0.87 -25.65
N LYS A 114 -11.42 -1.57 -26.18
CA LYS A 114 -10.61 -1.18 -27.34
C LYS A 114 -11.18 -1.71 -28.67
N GLY A 115 -12.35 -2.34 -28.66
CA GLY A 115 -13.01 -2.86 -29.86
C GLY A 115 -12.73 -4.33 -30.19
N ALA A 116 -12.10 -5.09 -29.28
CA ALA A 116 -11.86 -6.51 -29.52
C ALA A 116 -13.17 -7.32 -29.40
N THR A 117 -13.52 -8.08 -30.44
CA THR A 117 -14.54 -9.14 -30.36
C THR A 117 -14.01 -10.35 -29.58
N PRO A 118 -14.85 -11.29 -29.12
CA PRO A 118 -14.38 -12.51 -28.45
C PRO A 118 -13.34 -13.30 -29.27
N LYS A 119 -13.50 -13.36 -30.60
CA LYS A 119 -12.53 -13.97 -31.52
C LYS A 119 -11.19 -13.21 -31.50
N MET A 120 -11.22 -11.88 -31.55
CA MET A 120 -10.02 -11.05 -31.44
C MET A 120 -9.33 -11.21 -30.08
N VAL A 121 -10.07 -11.31 -28.99
CA VAL A 121 -9.52 -11.55 -27.64
C VAL A 121 -8.73 -12.86 -27.60
N ALA A 122 -9.24 -13.93 -28.21
CA ALA A 122 -8.52 -15.20 -28.29
C ALA A 122 -7.21 -15.09 -29.09
N ILE A 123 -7.22 -14.35 -30.20
CA ILE A 123 -6.04 -14.06 -31.01
C ILE A 123 -5.01 -13.24 -30.22
N LEU A 124 -5.45 -12.17 -29.56
CA LEU A 124 -4.62 -11.31 -28.71
C LEU A 124 -3.97 -12.09 -27.57
N GLU A 125 -4.73 -12.95 -26.89
CA GLU A 125 -4.21 -13.80 -25.82
C GLU A 125 -3.12 -14.76 -26.33
N LYS A 126 -3.33 -15.40 -27.49
CA LYS A 126 -2.34 -16.28 -28.12
C LYS A 126 -1.07 -15.52 -28.52
N ALA A 127 -1.24 -14.35 -29.11
CA ALA A 127 -0.16 -13.43 -29.49
C ALA A 127 0.67 -13.00 -28.26
N LEU A 128 0.03 -12.53 -27.18
CA LEU A 128 0.70 -12.10 -25.97
C LEU A 128 1.37 -13.25 -25.21
N ARG A 129 0.81 -14.46 -25.24
CA ARG A 129 1.46 -15.66 -24.66
C ARG A 129 2.76 -16.00 -25.36
N ARG A 130 2.73 -16.02 -26.69
CA ARG A 130 3.93 -16.24 -27.51
C ARG A 130 4.96 -15.15 -27.25
N TYR A 131 4.54 -13.90 -27.25
CA TYR A 131 5.41 -12.77 -26.94
C TYR A 131 6.06 -12.89 -25.56
N ALA A 132 5.30 -13.23 -24.51
CA ALA A 132 5.83 -13.42 -23.17
C ALA A 132 6.89 -14.53 -23.10
N GLN A 133 6.69 -15.64 -23.83
CA GLN A 133 7.67 -16.72 -23.92
C GLN A 133 8.97 -16.24 -24.59
N VAL A 134 8.86 -15.49 -25.68
CA VAL A 134 10.04 -14.96 -26.40
C VAL A 134 10.77 -13.90 -25.57
N LEU A 135 10.06 -13.00 -24.88
CA LEU A 135 10.65 -12.04 -23.95
C LEU A 135 11.44 -12.73 -22.82
N LYS A 136 10.88 -13.79 -22.25
CA LYS A 136 11.57 -14.58 -21.20
C LYS A 136 12.84 -15.21 -21.73
N ARG A 137 12.81 -15.77 -22.94
CA ARG A 137 13.96 -16.45 -23.56
C ARG A 137 15.05 -15.48 -24.00
N ASP A 138 14.70 -14.45 -24.77
CA ASP A 138 15.67 -13.62 -25.48
C ASP A 138 16.08 -12.37 -24.68
N CYS A 139 15.17 -11.81 -23.89
CA CYS A 139 15.42 -10.62 -23.08
C CYS A 139 15.67 -10.96 -21.60
N ARG A 140 15.60 -12.24 -21.20
CA ARG A 140 15.65 -12.70 -19.81
C ARG A 140 14.61 -12.00 -18.90
N ALA A 141 13.48 -11.60 -19.48
CA ALA A 141 12.45 -10.83 -18.79
C ALA A 141 11.17 -11.66 -18.60
N ASP A 142 10.98 -12.23 -17.40
CA ASP A 142 9.74 -12.92 -17.05
C ASP A 142 8.68 -11.91 -16.58
N VAL A 143 7.87 -11.44 -17.53
CA VAL A 143 6.85 -10.40 -17.33
C VAL A 143 5.42 -10.90 -17.47
N ALA A 144 5.23 -12.18 -17.80
CA ALA A 144 3.94 -12.77 -18.15
C ALA A 144 2.86 -12.57 -17.08
N ARG A 145 3.26 -12.68 -15.81
CA ARG A 145 2.38 -12.60 -14.64
C ARG A 145 2.74 -11.48 -13.66
N LYS A 146 3.68 -10.60 -14.02
CA LYS A 146 4.05 -9.47 -13.15
C LYS A 146 2.85 -8.53 -12.96
N PRO A 147 2.58 -8.04 -11.74
CA PRO A 147 1.55 -7.04 -11.51
C PRO A 147 1.75 -5.81 -12.41
N GLY A 148 0.67 -5.34 -13.04
CA GLY A 148 0.68 -4.18 -13.93
C GLY A 148 1.27 -4.43 -15.31
N SER A 149 1.79 -5.63 -15.61
CA SER A 149 2.37 -5.91 -16.92
C SER A 149 1.35 -5.94 -18.05
N GLY A 150 0.06 -6.10 -17.73
CA GLY A 150 -1.05 -5.98 -18.67
C GLY A 150 -1.55 -4.55 -18.91
N ALA A 151 -1.03 -3.57 -18.18
CA ALA A 151 -1.47 -2.19 -18.32
C ALA A 151 -1.21 -1.63 -19.74
N ALA A 152 -2.10 -0.75 -20.17
CA ALA A 152 -2.06 -0.12 -21.49
C ALA A 152 -1.85 -1.10 -22.67
N GLY A 153 -2.51 -2.27 -22.63
CA GLY A 153 -2.41 -3.23 -23.73
C GLY A 153 -1.17 -4.13 -23.68
N GLY A 154 -0.60 -4.29 -22.50
CA GLY A 154 0.67 -4.97 -22.31
C GLY A 154 1.91 -4.07 -22.49
N LEU A 155 1.73 -2.76 -22.69
CA LEU A 155 2.85 -1.82 -22.71
C LEU A 155 3.64 -1.87 -21.40
N GLY A 156 2.97 -2.08 -20.26
CA GLY A 156 3.66 -2.31 -18.97
C GLY A 156 4.68 -3.45 -19.03
N ALA A 157 4.35 -4.57 -19.69
CA ALA A 157 5.29 -5.66 -19.93
C ALA A 157 6.47 -5.23 -20.83
N GLY A 158 6.21 -4.43 -21.87
CA GLY A 158 7.25 -3.86 -22.72
C GLY A 158 8.20 -2.93 -21.97
N LEU A 159 7.68 -2.05 -21.11
CA LEU A 159 8.48 -1.16 -20.26
C LEU A 159 9.38 -1.97 -19.31
N LEU A 160 8.82 -2.99 -18.66
CA LEU A 160 9.57 -3.89 -17.78
C LEU A 160 10.67 -4.65 -18.53
N ALA A 161 10.36 -5.17 -19.73
CA ALA A 161 11.26 -6.06 -20.45
C ALA A 161 12.38 -5.33 -21.22
N PHE A 162 12.08 -4.18 -21.81
CA PHE A 162 13.03 -3.46 -22.67
C PHE A 162 13.70 -2.28 -21.98
N LEU A 163 12.97 -1.59 -21.09
CA LEU A 163 13.45 -0.35 -20.49
C LEU A 163 13.89 -0.53 -19.03
N ASN A 164 13.76 -1.75 -18.49
CA ASN A 164 13.98 -2.03 -17.06
C ASN A 164 13.22 -1.05 -16.16
N ALA A 165 12.01 -0.68 -16.57
CA ALA A 165 11.22 0.33 -15.88
C ALA A 165 10.72 -0.16 -14.52
N GLU A 166 10.45 0.77 -13.63
CA GLU A 166 9.68 0.52 -12.42
C GLU A 166 8.20 0.82 -12.67
N LEU A 167 7.29 -0.07 -12.26
CA LEU A 167 5.85 0.21 -12.32
C LEU A 167 5.38 0.65 -10.93
N VAL A 168 4.83 1.86 -10.85
CA VAL A 168 4.44 2.51 -9.58
C VAL A 168 2.99 2.98 -9.64
N ALA A 169 2.32 3.05 -8.49
CA ALA A 169 0.97 3.61 -8.39
C ALA A 169 0.99 5.13 -8.64
N GLY A 170 0.08 5.62 -9.48
CA GLY A 170 0.16 6.97 -10.03
C GLY A 170 -0.02 8.07 -9.01
N ALA A 171 -1.10 8.03 -8.23
CA ALA A 171 -1.35 9.04 -7.21
C ALA A 171 -0.19 9.13 -6.21
N ASN A 172 0.24 8.00 -5.66
CA ASN A 172 1.32 7.98 -4.66
C ASN A 172 2.63 8.50 -5.23
N TYR A 173 2.96 8.14 -6.47
CA TYR A 173 4.15 8.66 -7.14
C TYR A 173 4.08 10.17 -7.33
N VAL A 174 2.98 10.69 -7.89
CA VAL A 174 2.81 12.13 -8.13
C VAL A 174 2.84 12.91 -6.82
N LEU A 175 2.10 12.46 -5.81
CA LEU A 175 2.06 13.07 -4.47
C LEU A 175 3.47 13.16 -3.84
N LYS A 176 4.27 12.10 -3.99
CA LYS A 176 5.66 12.08 -3.53
C LYS A 176 6.54 13.07 -4.30
N GLU A 177 6.48 13.07 -5.63
CA GLU A 177 7.32 13.92 -6.48
C GLU A 177 7.02 15.41 -6.32
N ILE A 178 5.76 15.79 -6.04
CA ILE A 178 5.40 17.19 -5.72
C ILE A 178 5.71 17.58 -4.27
N GLY A 179 6.29 16.67 -3.47
CA GLY A 179 6.66 16.94 -2.08
C GLY A 179 5.47 17.16 -1.14
N ILE A 180 4.33 16.51 -1.39
CA ILE A 180 3.07 16.84 -0.70
C ILE A 180 3.17 16.68 0.83
N ALA A 181 3.97 15.73 1.32
CA ALA A 181 4.15 15.52 2.76
C ALA A 181 4.70 16.77 3.46
N LEU A 182 5.60 17.52 2.81
CA LEU A 182 6.10 18.78 3.35
C LEU A 182 4.99 19.83 3.40
N SER A 183 4.18 19.94 2.35
CA SER A 183 3.03 20.85 2.31
C SER A 183 2.00 20.51 3.40
N LEU A 184 1.70 19.22 3.58
CA LEU A 184 0.80 18.74 4.62
C LEU A 184 1.29 19.06 6.03
N SER A 185 2.60 18.97 6.29
CA SER A 185 3.17 19.29 7.60
C SER A 185 2.95 20.74 8.06
N ARG A 186 2.57 21.63 7.14
CA ARG A 186 2.29 23.05 7.38
C ARG A 186 0.82 23.41 7.16
N ALA A 187 -0.01 22.46 6.75
CA ALA A 187 -1.38 22.72 6.34
C ALA A 187 -2.34 22.58 7.55
N GLY A 188 -3.23 23.55 7.73
CA GLY A 188 -4.34 23.44 8.69
C GLY A 188 -5.51 22.60 8.17
N ALA A 189 -5.64 22.45 6.85
CA ALA A 189 -6.64 21.62 6.19
C ALA A 189 -6.20 21.31 4.76
N VAL A 190 -6.80 20.27 4.17
CA VAL A 190 -6.59 19.86 2.78
C VAL A 190 -7.91 19.88 2.04
N PHE A 191 -7.90 20.44 0.83
CA PHE A 191 -9.01 20.35 -0.11
C PHE A 191 -8.56 19.54 -1.32
N THR A 192 -9.36 18.55 -1.68
CA THR A 192 -9.12 17.68 -2.83
C THR A 192 -10.40 17.46 -3.61
N GLY A 193 -10.34 16.76 -4.74
CA GLY A 193 -11.52 16.55 -5.58
C GLY A 193 -11.25 15.80 -6.88
N GLU A 194 -12.31 15.25 -7.46
CA GLU A 194 -12.33 14.73 -8.82
C GLU A 194 -13.72 14.88 -9.45
N GLY A 195 -13.86 14.55 -10.74
CA GLY A 195 -15.14 14.64 -11.43
C GLY A 195 -16.23 13.75 -10.81
N ARG A 196 -15.89 12.52 -10.43
CA ARG A 196 -16.79 11.57 -9.78
C ARG A 196 -16.06 10.80 -8.70
N LEU A 197 -16.53 10.89 -7.46
CA LEU A 197 -16.04 10.10 -6.34
C LEU A 197 -16.84 8.81 -6.26
N ASP A 198 -16.25 7.70 -6.70
CA ASP A 198 -16.88 6.37 -6.74
C ASP A 198 -15.95 5.30 -6.16
N SER A 199 -16.36 4.03 -6.24
CA SER A 199 -15.58 2.93 -5.67
C SER A 199 -14.14 2.86 -6.20
N THR A 200 -13.90 3.27 -7.46
CA THR A 200 -12.57 3.26 -8.09
C THR A 200 -11.64 4.31 -7.48
N SER A 201 -12.19 5.40 -6.96
CA SER A 201 -11.45 6.46 -6.30
C SER A 201 -10.65 5.97 -5.09
N PHE A 202 -11.13 4.92 -4.41
CA PHE A 202 -10.47 4.34 -3.25
C PHE A 202 -9.26 3.46 -3.59
N TYR A 203 -9.01 3.23 -4.89
CA TYR A 203 -7.95 2.36 -5.38
C TYR A 203 -6.91 3.17 -6.15
N GLY A 204 -6.07 3.93 -5.45
CA GLY A 204 -4.90 4.58 -6.04
C GLY A 204 -5.16 5.88 -6.78
N LYS A 205 -6.32 6.53 -6.57
CA LYS A 205 -6.60 7.87 -7.14
C LYS A 205 -6.24 9.00 -6.19
N ALA A 206 -5.84 10.12 -6.80
CA ALA A 206 -5.32 11.29 -6.09
C ALA A 206 -6.20 11.78 -4.91
N PRO A 207 -7.54 11.89 -5.01
CA PRO A 207 -8.33 12.46 -3.92
C PRO A 207 -8.28 11.63 -2.64
N VAL A 208 -8.45 10.32 -2.78
CA VAL A 208 -8.46 9.42 -1.64
C VAL A 208 -7.05 9.18 -1.11
N GLU A 209 -6.04 9.04 -1.97
CA GLU A 209 -4.66 8.87 -1.50
C GLU A 209 -4.15 10.13 -0.77
N LEU A 210 -4.50 11.32 -1.25
CA LEU A 210 -4.18 12.57 -0.55
C LEU A 210 -4.90 12.64 0.81
N ALA A 211 -6.19 12.29 0.87
CA ALA A 211 -6.94 12.30 2.13
C ALA A 211 -6.40 11.27 3.13
N ARG A 212 -5.98 10.08 2.67
CA ARG A 212 -5.32 9.08 3.52
C ARG A 212 -4.01 9.60 4.08
N LEU A 213 -3.19 10.22 3.24
CA LEU A 213 -1.93 10.81 3.70
C LEU A 213 -2.17 11.97 4.67
N ALA A 214 -3.14 12.84 4.39
CA ALA A 214 -3.53 13.92 5.28
C ALA A 214 -3.98 13.39 6.65
N ARG A 215 -4.80 12.33 6.67
CA ARG A 215 -5.22 11.64 7.90
C ARG A 215 -4.04 11.09 8.69
N LEU A 216 -3.07 10.44 8.04
CA LEU A 216 -1.85 9.94 8.70
C LEU A 216 -1.04 11.07 9.33
N MET A 217 -1.17 12.29 8.81
CA MET A 217 -0.50 13.49 9.31
C MET A 217 -1.40 14.34 10.24
N GLY A 218 -2.59 13.86 10.60
CA GLY A 218 -3.54 14.59 11.45
C GLY A 218 -4.16 15.84 10.80
N VAL A 219 -4.04 16.00 9.48
CA VAL A 219 -4.57 17.16 8.76
C VAL A 219 -5.99 16.84 8.25
N PRO A 220 -7.01 17.64 8.62
CA PRO A 220 -8.37 17.41 8.18
C PRO A 220 -8.51 17.62 6.67
N ALA A 221 -9.18 16.69 5.98
CA ALA A 221 -9.39 16.76 4.53
C ALA A 221 -10.87 16.92 4.17
N ALA A 222 -11.13 17.77 3.18
CA ALA A 222 -12.42 17.91 2.52
C ALA A 222 -12.31 17.59 1.02
N CYS A 223 -13.36 17.00 0.46
CA CYS A 223 -13.42 16.57 -0.94
C CYS A 223 -14.56 17.29 -1.67
N VAL A 224 -14.24 18.01 -2.74
CA VAL A 224 -15.21 18.69 -3.61
C VAL A 224 -15.24 17.96 -4.95
N CYS A 225 -16.38 17.35 -5.28
CA CYS A 225 -16.50 16.50 -6.45
C CYS A 225 -17.64 16.95 -7.37
N GLY A 226 -17.53 16.64 -8.66
CA GLY A 226 -18.66 16.79 -9.59
C GLY A 226 -19.87 16.00 -9.10
N GLU A 227 -19.65 14.72 -8.85
CA GLU A 227 -20.63 13.78 -8.31
C GLU A 227 -20.00 12.90 -7.22
N ILE A 228 -20.82 12.47 -6.25
CA ILE A 228 -20.43 11.50 -5.23
C ILE A 228 -21.39 10.33 -5.31
N ASP A 229 -20.86 9.13 -5.54
CA ASP A 229 -21.63 7.89 -5.50
C ASP A 229 -22.18 7.65 -4.08
N PRO A 230 -23.49 7.48 -3.89
CA PRO A 230 -24.06 7.16 -2.58
C PRO A 230 -23.40 5.96 -1.90
N GLY A 231 -23.00 4.95 -2.68
CA GLY A 231 -22.39 3.70 -2.20
C GLY A 231 -21.00 3.88 -1.58
N VAL A 232 -20.35 5.04 -1.74
CA VAL A 232 -19.06 5.32 -1.09
C VAL A 232 -19.14 6.20 0.15
N ARG A 233 -20.31 6.76 0.47
CA ARG A 233 -20.46 7.72 1.58
C ARG A 233 -20.00 7.16 2.93
N SER A 234 -20.31 5.90 3.22
CA SER A 234 -19.88 5.21 4.46
C SER A 234 -18.36 4.99 4.55
N ARG A 235 -17.63 5.06 3.43
CA ARG A 235 -16.18 4.79 3.37
C ARG A 235 -15.34 6.07 3.48
N LEU A 236 -15.94 7.25 3.35
CA LEU A 236 -15.24 8.54 3.30
C LEU A 236 -14.45 8.83 4.58
N ALA A 237 -15.09 8.67 5.74
CA ALA A 237 -14.43 8.89 7.03
C ALA A 237 -13.23 7.95 7.22
N GLY A 238 -13.38 6.67 6.84
CA GLY A 238 -12.30 5.68 6.84
C GLY A 238 -11.14 6.04 5.90
N ALA A 239 -11.40 6.81 4.84
CA ALA A 239 -10.36 7.34 3.95
C ALA A 239 -9.75 8.67 4.43
N GLY A 240 -10.19 9.25 5.56
CA GLY A 240 -9.70 10.54 6.04
C GLY A 240 -10.44 11.76 5.49
N ILE A 241 -11.54 11.56 4.75
CA ILE A 241 -12.36 12.65 4.22
C ILE A 241 -13.40 13.03 5.28
N GLY A 242 -13.17 14.15 5.96
CA GLY A 242 -14.06 14.68 7.01
C GLY A 242 -15.27 15.43 6.47
N ALA A 243 -15.17 15.96 5.25
CA ALA A 243 -16.31 16.56 4.55
C ALA A 243 -16.25 16.22 3.06
N ALA A 244 -17.38 15.85 2.46
CA ALA A 244 -17.49 15.70 1.01
C ALA A 244 -18.70 16.47 0.49
N VAL A 245 -18.55 17.16 -0.63
CA VAL A 245 -19.60 17.97 -1.26
C VAL A 245 -19.62 17.69 -2.75
N ALA A 246 -20.76 17.23 -3.27
CA ALA A 246 -21.01 17.17 -4.71
C ALA A 246 -21.49 18.53 -5.24
N LEU A 247 -21.15 18.88 -6.48
CA LEU A 247 -21.62 20.14 -7.09
C LEU A 247 -23.15 20.25 -7.15
N ALA A 248 -23.85 19.12 -7.30
CA ALA A 248 -25.32 19.08 -7.27
C ALA A 248 -25.90 19.58 -5.93
N GLU A 249 -25.17 19.41 -4.82
CA GLU A 249 -25.62 19.85 -3.48
C GLU A 249 -25.66 21.39 -3.36
N VAL A 250 -24.98 22.11 -4.24
CA VAL A 250 -25.02 23.58 -4.31
C VAL A 250 -25.85 24.09 -5.49
N GLY A 251 -26.62 23.22 -6.15
CA GLY A 251 -27.58 23.57 -7.20
C GLY A 251 -27.10 23.34 -8.64
N ALA A 252 -25.92 22.73 -8.84
CA ALA A 252 -25.41 22.48 -10.18
C ALA A 252 -26.21 21.38 -10.90
N LYS A 253 -26.63 21.64 -12.13
CA LYS A 253 -27.18 20.62 -13.05
C LYS A 253 -26.05 20.01 -13.89
N PRO A 254 -26.14 18.75 -14.36
CA PRO A 254 -25.04 18.10 -15.11
C PRO A 254 -24.54 18.90 -16.33
N SER A 255 -25.44 19.50 -17.10
CA SER A 255 -25.12 20.33 -18.27
C SER A 255 -24.41 21.63 -17.91
N ASP A 256 -24.70 22.21 -16.74
CA ASP A 256 -24.13 23.48 -16.27
C ASP A 256 -22.85 23.26 -15.44
N SER A 257 -22.67 22.05 -14.89
CA SER A 257 -21.55 21.71 -14.01
C SER A 257 -20.20 21.78 -14.72
N ILE A 258 -20.13 21.40 -16.00
CA ILE A 258 -18.90 21.49 -16.80
C ILE A 258 -18.72 22.92 -17.32
N ALA A 259 -19.78 23.53 -17.87
CA ALA A 259 -19.73 24.87 -18.47
C ALA A 259 -19.38 25.97 -17.45
N LYS A 260 -19.86 25.85 -16.21
CA LYS A 260 -19.63 26.81 -15.12
C LYS A 260 -18.89 26.17 -13.95
N ALA A 261 -17.95 25.27 -14.23
CA ALA A 261 -17.21 24.51 -13.21
C ALA A 261 -16.62 25.40 -12.11
N ARG A 262 -16.03 26.56 -12.47
CA ARG A 262 -15.48 27.52 -11.49
C ARG A 262 -16.52 27.97 -10.46
N LEU A 263 -17.68 28.43 -10.90
CA LEU A 263 -18.76 28.92 -10.03
C LEU A 263 -19.23 27.83 -9.07
N TRP A 264 -19.44 26.63 -9.59
CA TRP A 264 -19.97 25.52 -8.80
C TRP A 264 -18.93 24.97 -7.82
N VAL A 265 -17.67 24.85 -8.23
CA VAL A 265 -16.56 24.44 -7.36
C VAL A 265 -16.34 25.47 -6.24
N GLU A 266 -16.48 26.76 -6.52
CA GLU A 266 -16.37 27.81 -5.49
C GLU A 266 -17.48 27.68 -4.43
N LYS A 267 -18.75 27.54 -4.87
CA LYS A 267 -19.89 27.33 -3.97
C LYS A 267 -19.75 26.04 -3.16
N ALA A 268 -19.36 24.95 -3.82
CA ALA A 268 -19.16 23.64 -3.18
C ALA A 268 -17.98 23.67 -2.20
N GLY A 269 -16.91 24.40 -2.54
CA GLY A 269 -15.76 24.66 -1.67
C GLY A 269 -16.17 25.42 -0.41
N ALA A 270 -16.96 26.48 -0.54
CA ALA A 270 -17.49 27.23 0.62
C ALA A 270 -18.35 26.34 1.53
N LEU A 271 -19.21 25.48 0.95
CA LEU A 271 -19.98 24.51 1.72
C LEU A 271 -19.09 23.44 2.39
N ALA A 272 -18.04 22.98 1.69
CA ALA A 272 -17.08 22.01 2.20
C ALA A 272 -16.31 22.59 3.40
N VAL A 273 -15.89 23.86 3.34
CA VAL A 273 -15.29 24.59 4.47
C VAL A 273 -16.26 24.57 5.66
N ARG A 274 -17.51 25.04 5.48
CA ARG A 274 -18.50 25.07 6.57
C ARG A 274 -18.71 23.70 7.21
N ARG A 275 -18.82 22.63 6.41
CA ARG A 275 -18.95 21.25 6.89
C ARG A 275 -17.71 20.78 7.64
N LEU A 276 -16.52 21.12 7.15
CA LEU A 276 -15.26 20.78 7.82
C LEU A 276 -15.13 21.52 9.16
N LEU A 277 -15.53 22.80 9.21
CA LEU A 277 -15.58 23.60 10.45
C LEU A 277 -16.56 23.00 11.46
N LEU A 278 -17.77 22.61 11.03
CA LEU A 278 -18.80 22.00 11.88
C LEU A 278 -18.39 20.61 12.38
N ALA A 279 -17.86 19.76 11.50
CA ALA A 279 -17.28 18.47 11.89
C ALA A 279 -16.16 18.69 12.90
N GLY A 280 -15.37 19.75 12.72
CA GLY A 280 -14.36 20.18 13.66
C GLY A 280 -14.95 20.63 15.01
N ALA A 281 -16.01 21.43 15.02
CA ALA A 281 -16.64 21.92 16.25
C ALA A 281 -17.33 20.80 17.05
N ILE A 282 -18.00 19.86 16.39
CA ILE A 282 -18.69 18.72 17.01
C ILE A 282 -17.70 17.69 17.59
N LEU A 283 -16.52 17.54 16.95
CA LEU A 283 -15.47 16.62 17.39
C LEU A 283 -14.39 17.28 18.29
N GLY A 284 -14.58 18.53 18.73
CA GLY A 284 -13.60 19.25 19.57
C GLY A 284 -12.30 19.68 18.87
N PHE A 285 -12.30 19.69 17.54
CA PHE A 285 -11.18 19.98 16.65
C PHE A 285 -10.87 21.48 16.48
N PHE A 286 -11.70 22.44 16.91
CA PHE A 286 -11.30 23.86 16.82
C PHE A 286 -10.37 24.35 17.94
N GLY A 287 -9.97 23.45 18.86
CA GLY A 287 -8.75 23.59 19.66
C GLY A 287 -7.50 22.91 19.05
N SER A 288 -7.58 22.36 17.83
CA SER A 288 -6.60 21.37 17.34
C SER A 288 -5.55 21.88 16.35
N SER A 289 -5.48 23.16 15.99
CA SER A 289 -4.33 23.63 15.20
C SER A 289 -3.03 23.55 16.00
N VAL A 290 -3.10 23.76 17.32
CA VAL A 290 -2.00 23.54 18.27
C VAL A 290 -1.82 22.03 18.55
N ARG A 291 -2.94 21.32 18.82
CA ARG A 291 -2.94 19.90 19.20
C ARG A 291 -2.49 18.92 18.08
N ALA A 292 -2.78 19.22 16.81
CA ALA A 292 -2.35 18.40 15.68
C ALA A 292 -0.85 18.60 15.36
N ALA A 293 -0.32 19.81 15.55
CA ALA A 293 1.12 20.07 15.46
C ALA A 293 1.89 19.32 16.58
N ASP A 294 1.32 19.27 17.79
CA ASP A 294 1.90 18.51 18.91
C ASP A 294 1.91 16.99 18.63
N PHE A 295 0.83 16.42 18.08
CA PHE A 295 0.81 15.01 17.69
C PHE A 295 1.74 14.69 16.51
N ALA A 296 1.86 15.58 15.53
CA ALA A 296 2.74 15.36 14.38
C ALA A 296 4.21 15.24 14.80
N GLU A 297 4.66 16.04 15.76
CA GLU A 297 6.01 15.92 16.29
C GLU A 297 6.18 14.65 17.14
N ILE A 298 5.21 14.34 18.00
CA ILE A 298 5.18 13.10 18.80
C ILE A 298 5.25 11.86 17.89
N ASP A 299 4.44 11.81 16.85
CA ASP A 299 4.36 10.69 15.91
C ASP A 299 5.60 10.64 15.01
N ARG A 300 6.20 11.78 14.62
CA ARG A 300 7.51 11.82 13.93
C ARG A 300 8.62 11.24 14.79
N LEU A 301 8.72 11.67 16.06
CA LEU A 301 9.72 11.14 17.00
C LEU A 301 9.51 9.64 17.22
N TYR A 302 8.25 9.20 17.36
CA TYR A 302 7.92 7.78 17.48
C TYR A 302 8.20 6.98 16.19
N PHE A 303 8.01 7.56 15.01
CA PHE A 303 8.37 6.89 13.75
C PHE A 303 9.86 6.55 13.71
N HIS A 304 10.71 7.45 14.23
CA HIS A 304 12.14 7.23 14.41
C HIS A 304 12.53 6.62 15.77
N ARG A 305 11.60 5.93 16.45
CA ARG A 305 11.81 5.33 17.79
C ARG A 305 12.98 4.36 17.90
N HIS A 306 13.53 3.83 16.80
CA HIS A 306 14.72 2.97 16.84
C HIS A 306 15.91 3.69 17.48
N ASP A 307 15.97 5.02 17.34
CA ASP A 307 16.82 5.90 18.13
C ASP A 307 16.20 6.10 19.52
N THR A 308 16.93 5.69 20.58
CA THR A 308 16.48 5.83 21.97
C THR A 308 16.27 7.29 22.37
N GLY A 309 17.09 8.22 21.89
CA GLY A 309 16.91 9.65 22.16
C GLY A 309 15.62 10.20 21.55
N ASN A 310 15.23 9.74 20.37
CA ASN A 310 13.94 10.12 19.78
C ASN A 310 12.75 9.55 20.58
N LEU A 311 12.86 8.30 21.04
CA LEU A 311 11.82 7.68 21.87
C LEU A 311 11.67 8.38 23.23
N GLU A 312 12.77 8.76 23.87
CA GLU A 312 12.75 9.51 25.13
C GLU A 312 12.17 10.92 24.95
N ARG A 313 12.56 11.64 23.89
CA ARG A 313 11.97 12.95 23.55
C ARG A 313 10.47 12.83 23.24
N CYS A 314 10.05 11.77 22.57
CA CYS A 314 8.64 11.48 22.31
C CYS A 314 7.87 11.35 23.64
N LEU A 315 8.37 10.53 24.56
CA LEU A 315 7.75 10.32 25.87
C LEU A 315 7.72 11.60 26.72
N SER A 316 8.81 12.38 26.73
CA SER A 316 8.89 13.65 27.45
C SER A 316 7.86 14.67 26.94
N LYS A 317 7.68 14.77 25.61
CA LYS A 317 6.64 15.65 25.02
C LYS A 317 5.23 15.19 25.39
N ILE A 318 4.96 13.90 25.34
CA ILE A 318 3.68 13.35 25.76
C ILE A 318 3.43 13.64 27.25
N GLU A 319 4.44 13.49 28.12
CA GLU A 319 4.34 13.80 29.55
C GLU A 319 4.00 15.26 29.80
N ALA A 320 4.67 16.19 29.10
CA ALA A 320 4.38 17.63 29.21
C ALA A 320 2.95 17.96 28.76
N ALA A 321 2.45 17.32 27.69
CA ALA A 321 1.09 17.52 27.20
C ALA A 321 0.03 16.91 28.15
N LEU A 322 0.30 15.75 28.74
CA LEU A 322 -0.57 15.12 29.74
C LEU A 322 -0.60 15.89 31.06
N ALA A 323 0.45 16.63 31.41
CA ALA A 323 0.42 17.52 32.58
C ALA A 323 -0.64 18.63 32.43
N GLN A 324 -0.89 19.08 31.19
CA GLN A 324 -1.92 20.08 30.89
C GLN A 324 -3.31 19.44 30.70
N ASN A 325 -3.37 18.23 30.16
CA ASN A 325 -4.62 17.47 30.02
C ASN A 325 -4.46 15.99 30.42
N PRO A 326 -4.64 15.65 31.71
CA PRO A 326 -4.39 14.30 32.24
C PRO A 326 -5.34 13.21 31.73
N ASN A 327 -6.48 13.60 31.13
CA ASN A 327 -7.51 12.69 30.62
C ASN A 327 -7.52 12.62 29.08
N ASP A 328 -6.43 13.02 28.42
CA ASP A 328 -6.33 12.86 26.97
C ASP A 328 -6.07 11.39 26.60
N ALA A 329 -7.12 10.67 26.20
CA ALA A 329 -7.04 9.27 25.79
C ALA A 329 -5.99 9.03 24.68
N GLU A 330 -5.84 10.00 23.76
CA GLU A 330 -4.99 9.91 22.56
C GLU A 330 -3.50 10.01 22.90
N LEU A 331 -3.17 10.83 23.91
CA LEU A 331 -1.83 10.90 24.50
C LEU A 331 -1.54 9.69 25.41
N LEU A 332 -2.50 9.26 26.22
CA LEU A 332 -2.34 8.15 27.15
C LEU A 332 -1.95 6.85 26.44
N TRP A 333 -2.63 6.50 25.34
CA TRP A 333 -2.27 5.27 24.61
C TRP A 333 -0.94 5.39 23.87
N ARG A 334 -0.61 6.57 23.31
CA ARG A 334 0.71 6.84 22.70
C ARG A 334 1.84 6.72 23.72
N GLN A 335 1.64 7.25 24.92
CA GLN A 335 2.60 7.12 26.01
C GLN A 335 2.77 5.65 26.39
N GLY A 336 1.67 4.92 26.55
CA GLY A 336 1.68 3.50 26.85
C GLY A 336 2.45 2.69 25.81
N ARG A 337 2.18 2.93 24.52
CA ARG A 337 2.94 2.36 23.41
C ARG A 337 4.43 2.69 23.49
N GLY A 338 4.78 3.95 23.70
CA GLY A 338 6.18 4.38 23.85
C GLY A 338 6.90 3.69 25.01
N LEU A 339 6.22 3.55 26.15
CA LEU A 339 6.75 2.86 27.34
C LEU A 339 6.94 1.36 27.12
N VAL A 340 6.08 0.69 26.35
CA VAL A 340 6.30 -0.69 25.92
C VAL A 340 7.61 -0.79 25.14
N ARG A 341 7.83 0.10 24.17
CA ARG A 341 9.05 0.09 23.35
C ARG A 341 10.31 0.42 24.15
N LEU A 342 10.21 1.37 25.08
CA LEU A 342 11.30 1.71 25.97
C LEU A 342 11.65 0.52 26.87
N GLY A 343 10.64 -0.11 27.49
CA GLY A 343 10.82 -1.26 28.37
C GLY A 343 11.48 -2.48 27.70
N GLU A 344 11.31 -2.66 26.39
CA GLU A 344 12.00 -3.72 25.63
C GLU A 344 13.53 -3.54 25.58
N ARG A 345 14.05 -2.34 25.88
CA ARG A 345 15.49 -1.98 25.87
C ARG A 345 16.13 -1.90 27.25
N GLN A 346 15.34 -1.98 28.31
CA GLN A 346 15.80 -1.75 29.67
C GLN A 346 16.20 -3.05 30.38
N ASN A 347 16.89 -2.93 31.51
CA ASN A 347 17.20 -4.07 32.37
C ASN A 347 15.91 -4.69 32.95
N LYS A 348 16.00 -5.90 33.51
CA LYS A 348 14.84 -6.68 33.97
C LYS A 348 13.92 -5.90 34.95
N LYS A 349 14.50 -5.11 35.86
CA LYS A 349 13.73 -4.36 36.87
C LYS A 349 12.96 -3.19 36.24
N GLU A 350 13.65 -2.38 35.46
CA GLU A 350 13.08 -1.23 34.74
C GLU A 350 12.06 -1.65 33.69
N LYS A 351 12.32 -2.76 32.98
CA LYS A 351 11.40 -3.37 32.02
C LYS A 351 10.04 -3.70 32.64
N ILE A 352 10.02 -4.33 33.81
CA ILE A 352 8.79 -4.66 34.54
C ILE A 352 8.06 -3.38 34.97
N ALA A 353 8.78 -2.38 35.45
CA ALA A 353 8.21 -1.09 35.83
C ALA A 353 7.59 -0.36 34.64
N ALA A 354 8.28 -0.33 33.49
CA ALA A 354 7.80 0.29 32.26
C ALA A 354 6.52 -0.38 31.75
N PHE A 355 6.46 -1.72 31.71
CA PHE A 355 5.24 -2.43 31.29
C PHE A 355 4.07 -2.23 32.26
N LYS A 356 4.34 -2.16 33.58
CA LYS A 356 3.31 -1.86 34.57
C LYS A 356 2.75 -0.45 34.35
N ARG A 357 3.62 0.55 34.14
CA ARG A 357 3.21 1.94 33.85
C ARG A 357 2.42 2.03 32.53
N ALA A 358 2.89 1.34 31.49
CA ALA A 358 2.20 1.27 30.21
C ALA A 358 0.79 0.69 30.35
N GLU A 359 0.64 -0.45 31.04
CA GLU A 359 -0.66 -1.08 31.28
C GLU A 359 -1.61 -0.15 32.03
N THR A 360 -1.15 0.55 33.06
CA THR A 360 -1.98 1.53 33.80
C THR A 360 -2.50 2.64 32.89
N LEU A 361 -1.63 3.22 32.06
CA LEU A 361 -2.01 4.29 31.13
C LEU A 361 -2.96 3.78 30.04
N LEU A 362 -2.70 2.59 29.51
CA LEU A 362 -3.51 1.98 28.45
C LEU A 362 -4.89 1.55 28.95
N ARG A 363 -5.03 1.07 30.20
CA ARG A 363 -6.33 0.83 30.82
C ARG A 363 -7.14 2.12 30.90
N ARG A 364 -6.53 3.20 31.37
CA ARG A 364 -7.18 4.51 31.43
C ARG A 364 -7.54 5.03 30.03
N ALA A 365 -6.68 4.83 29.04
CA ALA A 365 -6.98 5.21 27.66
C ALA A 365 -8.19 4.45 27.07
N VAL A 366 -8.27 3.14 27.34
CA VAL A 366 -9.42 2.29 26.96
C VAL A 366 -10.70 2.69 27.70
N GLU A 367 -10.62 3.00 29.00
CA GLU A 367 -11.76 3.49 29.78
C GLU A 367 -12.31 4.81 29.22
N LEU A 368 -11.42 5.73 28.82
CA LEU A 368 -11.79 7.03 28.24
C LEU A 368 -12.26 6.92 26.78
N ASN A 369 -11.75 5.96 26.01
CA ASN A 369 -12.16 5.71 24.63
C ASN A 369 -12.15 4.21 24.28
N PRO A 370 -13.25 3.48 24.56
CA PRO A 370 -13.36 2.04 24.31
C PRO A 370 -13.40 1.65 22.82
N GLN A 371 -13.50 2.63 21.91
CA GLN A 371 -13.56 2.37 20.46
C GLN A 371 -12.16 2.48 19.81
N ASN A 372 -11.10 2.71 20.60
CA ASN A 372 -9.74 2.82 20.09
C ASN A 372 -9.05 1.45 20.03
N ALA A 373 -9.01 0.87 18.82
CA ALA A 373 -8.37 -0.42 18.56
C ALA A 373 -6.88 -0.45 18.95
N GLU A 374 -6.12 0.63 18.72
CA GLU A 374 -4.68 0.70 19.06
C GLU A 374 -4.46 0.69 20.58
N ALA A 375 -5.33 1.37 21.34
CA ALA A 375 -5.26 1.36 22.80
C ALA A 375 -5.50 -0.06 23.36
N HIS A 376 -6.50 -0.77 22.85
CA HIS A 376 -6.75 -2.18 23.19
C HIS A 376 -5.58 -3.08 22.79
N PHE A 377 -5.03 -2.89 21.57
CA PHE A 377 -3.90 -3.65 21.06
C PHE A 377 -2.67 -3.50 21.97
N PHE A 378 -2.26 -2.27 22.25
CA PHE A 378 -1.10 -2.03 23.11
C PHE A 378 -1.35 -2.42 24.57
N LEU A 379 -2.60 -2.36 25.08
CA LEU A 379 -2.95 -2.89 26.40
C LEU A 379 -2.67 -4.39 26.48
N GLY A 380 -3.11 -5.16 25.48
CA GLY A 380 -2.81 -6.59 25.40
C GLY A 380 -1.31 -6.88 25.29
N ILE A 381 -0.57 -6.11 24.49
CA ILE A 381 0.90 -6.21 24.42
C ILE A 381 1.55 -5.95 25.78
N ALA A 382 1.17 -4.87 26.48
CA ALA A 382 1.74 -4.51 27.77
C ALA A 382 1.49 -5.61 28.82
N MET A 383 0.27 -6.19 28.85
CA MET A 383 -0.05 -7.33 29.71
C MET A 383 0.80 -8.56 29.38
N GLY A 384 0.91 -8.93 28.10
CA GLY A 384 1.70 -10.08 27.66
C GLY A 384 3.18 -9.95 28.02
N ARG A 385 3.77 -8.79 27.72
CA ARG A 385 5.18 -8.48 28.03
C ARG A 385 5.47 -8.47 29.53
N ARG A 386 4.54 -7.93 30.34
CA ARG A 386 4.63 -8.00 31.81
C ARG A 386 4.53 -9.44 32.33
N GLY A 387 3.67 -10.26 31.73
CA GLY A 387 3.55 -11.69 32.04
C GLY A 387 4.85 -12.44 31.80
N GLN A 388 5.45 -12.28 30.62
CA GLN A 388 6.73 -12.88 30.26
C GLN A 388 7.85 -12.51 31.24
N ALA A 389 7.87 -11.26 31.74
CA ALA A 389 8.88 -10.81 32.70
C ALA A 389 8.69 -11.37 34.13
N ARG A 390 7.49 -11.86 34.47
CA ARG A 390 7.12 -12.38 35.81
C ARG A 390 7.12 -13.90 35.92
N GLY A 391 7.44 -14.61 34.84
CA GLY A 391 7.50 -16.07 34.77
C GLY A 391 6.21 -16.74 34.30
N VAL A 392 6.33 -18.00 33.86
CA VAL A 392 5.29 -18.75 33.13
C VAL A 392 3.98 -18.85 33.93
N LEU A 393 4.03 -19.24 35.21
CA LEU A 393 2.83 -19.40 36.05
C LEU A 393 2.01 -18.11 36.20
N LYS A 394 2.67 -16.96 36.43
CA LYS A 394 1.98 -15.66 36.57
C LYS A 394 1.40 -15.15 35.25
N SER A 395 1.95 -15.60 34.11
CA SER A 395 1.46 -15.22 32.79
C SER A 395 0.11 -15.85 32.44
N LEU A 396 -0.22 -17.02 33.01
CA LEU A 396 -1.47 -17.74 32.74
C LEU A 396 -2.72 -16.93 33.14
N PHE A 397 -2.66 -16.19 34.24
CA PHE A 397 -3.76 -15.32 34.68
C PHE A 397 -4.02 -14.14 33.73
N LEU A 398 -3.04 -13.77 32.90
CA LEU A 398 -3.16 -12.67 31.94
C LEU A 398 -3.66 -13.14 30.57
N VAL A 399 -3.75 -14.45 30.32
CA VAL A 399 -4.18 -15.01 29.03
C VAL A 399 -5.62 -14.63 28.70
N GLY A 400 -6.54 -14.81 29.65
CA GLY A 400 -7.95 -14.48 29.47
C GLY A 400 -8.16 -12.99 29.15
N PRO A 401 -7.64 -12.06 29.98
CA PRO A 401 -7.66 -10.63 29.69
C PRO A 401 -7.03 -10.28 28.36
N LEU A 402 -5.81 -10.77 28.05
CA LEU A 402 -5.12 -10.48 26.79
C LEU A 402 -5.94 -10.92 25.58
N ARG A 403 -6.50 -12.14 25.62
CA ARG A 403 -7.35 -12.66 24.54
C ARG A 403 -8.55 -11.76 24.32
N ARG A 404 -9.24 -11.33 25.38
CA ARG A 404 -10.39 -10.41 25.28
C ARG A 404 -10.02 -9.06 24.67
N GLU A 405 -8.84 -8.53 24.98
CA GLU A 405 -8.37 -7.29 24.34
C GLU A 405 -8.16 -7.52 22.84
N MET A 406 -7.47 -8.60 22.44
CA MET A 406 -7.25 -8.91 21.02
C MET A 406 -8.55 -9.19 20.25
N GLU A 407 -9.51 -9.89 20.85
CA GLU A 407 -10.83 -10.09 20.27
C GLU A 407 -11.58 -8.76 20.11
N THR A 408 -11.44 -7.84 21.06
CA THR A 408 -11.99 -6.48 20.93
C THR A 408 -11.32 -5.71 19.80
N VAL A 409 -9.98 -5.80 19.65
CA VAL A 409 -9.27 -5.22 18.51
C VAL A 409 -9.84 -5.74 17.19
N LEU A 410 -10.04 -7.05 17.05
CA LEU A 410 -10.57 -7.65 15.82
C LEU A 410 -12.05 -7.32 15.56
N LYS A 411 -12.82 -6.98 16.59
CA LYS A 411 -14.20 -6.45 16.43
C LYS A 411 -14.18 -5.01 15.93
N LEU A 412 -13.27 -4.18 16.44
CA LEU A 412 -13.13 -2.77 16.08
C LEU A 412 -12.45 -2.58 14.71
N ASP A 413 -11.43 -3.39 14.43
CA ASP A 413 -10.70 -3.43 13.18
C ASP A 413 -10.48 -4.89 12.73
N PRO A 414 -11.40 -5.44 11.90
CA PRO A 414 -11.28 -6.78 11.34
C PRO A 414 -10.09 -6.99 10.38
N HIS A 415 -9.32 -5.94 10.08
CA HIS A 415 -8.16 -6.00 9.18
C HIS A 415 -6.83 -5.84 9.92
N HIS A 416 -6.85 -5.86 11.26
CA HIS A 416 -5.67 -5.68 12.09
C HIS A 416 -4.79 -6.95 12.15
N GLY A 417 -3.78 -7.03 11.28
CA GLY A 417 -2.86 -8.17 11.22
C GLY A 417 -2.02 -8.34 12.49
N GLY A 418 -1.68 -7.24 13.16
CA GLY A 418 -1.00 -7.27 14.46
C GLY A 418 -1.72 -8.08 15.56
N ALA A 419 -3.05 -8.00 15.66
CA ALA A 419 -3.83 -8.71 16.67
C ALA A 419 -3.83 -10.22 16.41
N HIS A 420 -4.01 -10.61 15.16
CA HIS A 420 -3.83 -12.00 14.72
C HIS A 420 -2.44 -12.54 15.05
N ARG A 421 -1.37 -11.75 14.83
CA ARG A 421 -0.01 -12.16 15.22
C ARG A 421 0.11 -12.42 16.71
N VAL A 422 -0.42 -11.53 17.56
CA VAL A 422 -0.36 -11.68 19.02
C VAL A 422 -1.14 -12.91 19.49
N LEU A 423 -2.33 -13.16 18.94
CA LEU A 423 -3.11 -14.37 19.22
C LEU A 423 -2.35 -15.63 18.80
N GLY A 424 -1.73 -15.61 17.63
CA GLY A 424 -0.91 -16.72 17.14
C GLY A 424 0.30 -17.02 18.03
N GLU A 425 1.07 -16.00 18.40
CA GLU A 425 2.20 -16.13 19.34
C GLU A 425 1.73 -16.62 20.73
N MET A 426 0.58 -16.15 21.21
CA MET A 426 -0.02 -16.62 22.45
C MET A 426 -0.35 -18.12 22.36
N TYR A 427 -1.02 -18.57 21.30
CA TYR A 427 -1.33 -20.00 21.12
C TYR A 427 -0.09 -20.88 20.99
N MET A 428 1.01 -20.35 20.46
CA MET A 428 2.31 -21.03 20.40
C MET A 428 2.96 -21.22 21.76
N GLN A 429 2.90 -20.20 22.62
CA GLN A 429 3.64 -20.17 23.89
C GLN A 429 2.91 -20.88 25.03
N LEU A 430 1.59 -21.03 24.94
CA LEU A 430 0.81 -21.65 26.01
C LEU A 430 0.94 -23.18 26.01
N PRO A 431 0.98 -23.81 27.21
CA PRO A 431 0.78 -25.25 27.32
C PRO A 431 -0.58 -25.67 26.75
N GLY A 432 -0.68 -26.88 26.19
CA GLY A 432 -1.94 -27.40 25.63
C GLY A 432 -3.09 -27.39 26.65
N LEU A 433 -2.79 -27.75 27.90
CA LEU A 433 -3.75 -27.73 29.02
C LEU A 433 -4.25 -26.32 29.37
N ALA A 434 -3.51 -25.27 29.00
CA ALA A 434 -3.88 -23.87 29.19
C ALA A 434 -4.46 -23.22 27.92
N GLY A 435 -4.85 -24.03 26.93
CA GLY A 435 -5.46 -23.59 25.68
C GLY A 435 -4.46 -23.25 24.56
N GLY A 436 -3.19 -23.64 24.70
CA GLY A 436 -2.21 -23.59 23.61
C GLY A 436 -2.58 -24.53 22.47
N SER A 437 -2.35 -24.09 21.23
CA SER A 437 -2.65 -24.90 20.05
C SER A 437 -1.82 -24.44 18.85
N LYS A 438 -0.86 -25.27 18.44
CA LYS A 438 0.01 -25.01 17.29
C LYS A 438 -0.79 -24.82 16.00
N THR A 439 -1.87 -25.60 15.81
CA THR A 439 -2.74 -25.48 14.63
C THR A 439 -3.51 -24.16 14.61
N LYS A 440 -4.06 -23.73 15.75
CA LYS A 440 -4.72 -22.40 15.84
C LYS A 440 -3.71 -21.29 15.61
N ALA A 441 -2.50 -21.42 16.16
CA ALA A 441 -1.44 -20.45 15.93
C ALA A 441 -1.11 -20.26 14.44
N VAL A 442 -0.98 -21.36 13.69
CA VAL A 442 -0.78 -21.30 12.23
C VAL A 442 -1.91 -20.52 11.56
N GLY A 443 -3.17 -20.82 11.88
CA GLY A 443 -4.32 -20.13 11.27
C GLY A 443 -4.35 -18.63 11.53
N GLU A 444 -4.09 -18.21 12.78
CA GLU A 444 -4.00 -16.79 13.14
C GLU A 444 -2.83 -16.09 12.42
N LEU A 445 -1.65 -16.73 12.37
CA LEU A 445 -0.46 -16.15 11.75
C LEU A 445 -0.56 -16.09 10.21
N GLU A 446 -1.24 -17.06 9.57
CA GLU A 446 -1.58 -16.99 8.15
C GLU A 446 -2.50 -15.81 7.86
N GLN A 447 -3.49 -15.55 8.74
CA GLN A 447 -4.37 -14.41 8.62
C GLN A 447 -3.62 -13.08 8.80
N ALA A 448 -2.67 -13.00 9.74
CA ALA A 448 -1.80 -11.84 9.91
C ALA A 448 -1.01 -11.50 8.63
N VAL A 449 -0.37 -12.49 8.00
CA VAL A 449 0.37 -12.31 6.73
C VAL A 449 -0.56 -11.97 5.56
N LYS A 450 -1.77 -12.54 5.54
CA LYS A 450 -2.76 -12.25 4.49
C LYS A 450 -3.26 -10.81 4.55
N LEU A 451 -3.52 -10.30 5.75
CA LEU A 451 -4.01 -8.94 5.97
C LEU A 451 -2.89 -7.91 5.77
N GLU A 452 -1.68 -8.19 6.26
CA GLU A 452 -0.53 -7.30 6.20
C GLU A 452 0.66 -7.96 5.49
N PRO A 453 0.61 -8.14 4.14
CA PRO A 453 1.63 -8.86 3.38
C PRO A 453 3.00 -8.12 3.31
N ASN A 454 3.05 -6.87 3.75
CA ASN A 454 4.28 -6.09 3.90
C ASN A 454 4.72 -5.96 5.38
N GLY A 455 3.98 -6.56 6.32
CA GLY A 455 4.32 -6.62 7.74
C GLY A 455 5.37 -7.71 8.00
N MET A 456 6.66 -7.36 7.85
CA MET A 456 7.75 -8.33 7.98
C MET A 456 7.78 -9.05 9.33
N ALA A 457 7.27 -8.43 10.39
CA ALA A 457 7.18 -8.99 11.74
C ALA A 457 6.32 -10.28 11.83
N HIS A 458 5.43 -10.53 10.86
CA HIS A 458 4.53 -11.70 10.88
C HIS A 458 5.20 -12.99 10.39
N TYR A 459 6.28 -12.87 9.62
CA TYR A 459 6.86 -13.99 8.86
C TYR A 459 7.68 -14.96 9.73
N ALA A 460 8.49 -14.44 10.65
CA ALA A 460 9.26 -15.30 11.56
C ALA A 460 8.35 -16.10 12.52
N PRO A 461 7.36 -15.48 13.21
CA PRO A 461 6.38 -16.23 14.00
C PRO A 461 5.62 -17.29 13.20
N LEU A 462 5.19 -16.98 11.97
CA LEU A 462 4.50 -17.97 11.12
C LEU A 462 5.42 -19.15 10.75
N ALA A 463 6.70 -18.88 10.46
CA ALA A 463 7.67 -19.94 10.21
C ALA A 463 7.89 -20.82 11.45
N GLU A 464 8.03 -20.22 12.65
CA GLU A 464 8.10 -20.95 13.92
C GLU A 464 6.88 -21.86 14.13
N ALA A 465 5.67 -21.35 13.82
CA ALA A 465 4.44 -22.12 13.92
C ALA A 465 4.40 -23.28 12.91
N TYR A 466 4.83 -23.07 11.66
CA TYR A 466 4.94 -24.14 10.66
C TYR A 466 5.93 -25.22 11.08
N LEU A 467 7.10 -24.85 11.61
CA LEU A 467 8.08 -25.81 12.13
C LEU A 467 7.49 -26.64 13.28
N ALA A 468 6.74 -26.00 14.18
CA ALA A 468 6.16 -26.67 15.33
C ALA A 468 5.09 -27.72 14.96
N VAL A 469 4.45 -27.58 13.79
CA VAL A 469 3.53 -28.58 13.20
C VAL A 469 4.22 -29.49 12.17
N GLY A 470 5.55 -29.47 12.08
CA GLY A 470 6.33 -30.36 11.22
C GLY A 470 6.39 -29.96 9.74
N ASN A 471 5.98 -28.75 9.38
CA ASN A 471 5.95 -28.30 7.99
C ASN A 471 7.15 -27.40 7.63
N LYS A 472 8.31 -28.02 7.47
CA LYS A 472 9.58 -27.33 7.16
C LYS A 472 9.52 -26.56 5.84
N ASP A 473 8.89 -27.13 4.81
CA ASP A 473 8.83 -26.50 3.49
C ASP A 473 8.04 -25.19 3.49
N LYS A 474 6.88 -25.17 4.18
CA LYS A 474 6.12 -23.92 4.34
C LYS A 474 6.87 -22.89 5.17
N ALA A 475 7.60 -23.32 6.20
CA ALA A 475 8.44 -22.42 7.01
C ALA A 475 9.51 -21.74 6.14
N ILE A 476 10.24 -22.49 5.31
CA ILE A 476 11.24 -21.94 4.39
C ILE A 476 10.59 -21.01 3.36
N ALA A 477 9.46 -21.43 2.76
CA ALA A 477 8.75 -20.64 1.76
C ALA A 477 8.29 -19.29 2.32
N VAL A 478 7.76 -19.26 3.55
CA VAL A 478 7.28 -18.02 4.17
C VAL A 478 8.44 -17.11 4.55
N LEU A 479 9.55 -17.64 5.09
CA LEU A 479 10.76 -16.85 5.38
C LEU A 479 11.33 -16.21 4.11
N ASN A 480 11.46 -16.99 3.02
CA ASN A 480 11.90 -16.47 1.73
C ASN A 480 10.96 -15.38 1.20
N ARG A 481 9.63 -15.56 1.33
CA ARG A 481 8.66 -14.53 0.98
C ARG A 481 8.85 -13.26 1.81
N GLY A 482 9.13 -13.37 3.10
CA GLY A 482 9.45 -12.24 3.98
C GLY A 482 10.66 -11.44 3.47
N LEU A 483 11.73 -12.12 3.05
CA LEU A 483 12.94 -11.47 2.49
C LEU A 483 12.70 -10.73 1.17
N THR A 484 11.63 -11.04 0.43
CA THR A 484 11.29 -10.31 -0.81
C THR A 484 10.59 -8.96 -0.57
N ILE A 485 10.24 -8.62 0.68
CA ILE A 485 9.61 -7.34 1.01
C ILE A 485 10.62 -6.20 0.82
N LYS A 486 10.32 -5.31 -0.12
CA LYS A 486 11.12 -4.11 -0.44
C LYS A 486 10.61 -2.84 0.26
N GLU A 487 9.30 -2.77 0.50
CA GLU A 487 8.63 -1.64 1.13
C GLU A 487 7.94 -2.15 2.40
N PRO A 488 8.66 -2.22 3.53
CA PRO A 488 8.09 -2.72 4.77
C PRO A 488 7.04 -1.76 5.32
N ALA A 489 5.97 -2.32 5.90
CA ALA A 489 4.95 -1.54 6.60
C ALA A 489 5.54 -0.76 7.80
N ASP A 490 6.58 -1.32 8.42
CA ASP A 490 7.33 -0.66 9.50
C ASP A 490 8.84 -0.63 9.19
N PRO A 491 9.32 0.46 8.54
CA PRO A 491 10.73 0.60 8.19
C PRO A 491 11.68 0.55 9.40
N SER A 492 11.21 0.99 10.57
CA SER A 492 12.04 1.06 11.77
C SER A 492 12.36 -0.33 12.35
N GLU A 493 11.50 -1.32 12.12
CA GLU A 493 11.69 -2.70 12.58
C GLU A 493 12.23 -3.63 11.47
N TYR A 494 12.37 -3.11 10.24
CA TYR A 494 12.73 -3.90 9.07
C TYR A 494 14.08 -4.60 9.22
N ALA A 495 15.13 -3.89 9.64
CA ALA A 495 16.47 -4.45 9.74
C ALA A 495 16.53 -5.62 10.75
N GLY A 496 15.86 -5.47 11.90
CA GLY A 496 15.79 -6.51 12.93
C GLY A 496 15.01 -7.74 12.47
N ASN A 497 13.84 -7.53 11.85
CA ASN A 497 13.03 -8.62 11.32
C ASN A 497 13.74 -9.36 10.18
N ARG A 498 14.40 -8.63 9.28
CA ARG A 498 15.19 -9.20 8.18
C ARG A 498 16.36 -10.03 8.70
N LYS A 499 17.06 -9.54 9.74
CA LYS A 499 18.14 -10.27 10.41
C LYS A 499 17.62 -11.58 11.02
N LYS A 500 16.52 -11.52 11.79
CA LYS A 500 15.89 -12.71 12.41
C LYS A 500 15.50 -13.76 11.35
N ILE A 501 14.86 -13.33 10.26
CA ILE A 501 14.49 -14.23 9.15
C ILE A 501 15.72 -14.89 8.52
N GLY A 502 16.80 -14.12 8.32
CA GLY A 502 18.05 -14.64 7.76
C GLY A 502 18.74 -15.66 8.67
N GLU A 503 18.76 -15.43 9.98
CA GLU A 503 19.28 -16.36 10.98
C GLU A 503 18.47 -17.66 10.98
N MET A 504 17.13 -17.59 11.01
CA MET A 504 16.28 -18.76 10.94
C MET A 504 16.48 -19.59 9.67
N LEU A 505 16.66 -18.93 8.51
CA LEU A 505 16.95 -19.65 7.26
C LEU A 505 18.30 -20.36 7.31
N LYS A 506 19.31 -19.75 7.94
CA LYS A 506 20.62 -20.35 8.12
C LYS A 506 20.54 -21.61 8.99
N ASP A 507 19.77 -21.55 10.08
CA ASP A 507 19.57 -22.68 11.01
C ASP A 507 18.81 -23.86 10.37
N LEU A 508 17.98 -23.59 9.36
CA LEU A 508 17.22 -24.62 8.64
C LEU A 508 18.06 -25.39 7.60
N GLY A 509 19.30 -24.96 7.34
CA GLY A 509 20.26 -25.57 6.42
C GLY A 509 20.10 -25.11 4.96
N PRO A 510 21.15 -25.25 4.11
CA PRO A 510 21.07 -24.94 2.69
C PRO A 510 20.08 -25.86 1.96
N GLN A 511 19.43 -25.34 0.92
CA GLN A 511 18.72 -26.15 -0.08
C GLN A 511 19.70 -26.74 -1.08
#